data_AF-A0A847ZS27-F1
#
_entry.id   AF-A0A847ZS27-F1
#
_cell.length_a   1.000
_cell.length_b   1.000
_cell.length_c   1.000
_cell.angle_alpha   90.00
_cell.angle_beta   90.00
_cell.angle_gamma   90.00
#
_symmetry.space_group_name_H-M   'P 1'
#
loop_
_entity.id
_entity.type
_entity.pdbx_description
1 polymer ?
#
loop_
_entity_poly.entity_id
_entity_poly.type
_entity_poly.pdbx_seq_one_letter_code
_entity_poly.pdbx_strand_id
1 'polypeptide(L)'
;YSLRLVNWHFWLATLGIVVYAAVMWVSGIMQGLMWREYDDQGFLVYSFAETSAAMYPYYVMRVLGGALYLVGLIVMIFNVYKTIRGDVRAEIPMGAEAPALKPAE
;
A
#
# COMPACT_ATOMS: atom_id res chain seq x y z
N TYR A 1 -11.23 20.05 3.73
CA TYR A 1 -11.65 18.82 4.43
C TYR A 1 -12.62 18.03 3.57
N SER A 2 -12.33 16.75 3.32
CA SER A 2 -13.21 15.82 2.57
C SER A 2 -13.17 14.42 3.19
N LEU A 3 -14.33 13.85 3.49
CA LEU A 3 -14.45 12.45 3.93
C LEU A 3 -14.15 11.45 2.79
N ARG A 4 -14.36 11.85 1.53
CA ARG A 4 -14.05 11.01 0.37
C ARG A 4 -12.55 10.83 0.18
N LEU A 5 -11.75 11.88 0.38
CA LEU A 5 -10.28 11.76 0.31
C LEU A 5 -9.72 10.87 1.42
N VAL A 6 -10.35 10.86 2.61
CA VAL A 6 -9.96 9.94 3.70
C VAL A 6 -10.24 8.49 3.32
N ASN A 7 -11.40 8.20 2.71
CA ASN A 7 -11.70 6.85 2.23
C ASN A 7 -10.70 6.40 1.14
N TRP A 8 -10.34 7.29 0.22
CA TRP A 8 -9.29 7.02 -0.77
C TRP A 8 -7.93 6.75 -0.13
N HIS A 9 -7.52 7.56 0.84
CA HIS A 9 -6.29 7.32 1.62
C HIS A 9 -6.32 5.94 2.28
N PHE A 10 -7.43 5.59 2.94
CA PHE A 10 -7.60 4.32 3.62
C PHE A 10 -7.38 3.13 2.68
N TRP A 11 -8.04 3.12 1.51
CA TRP A 11 -7.91 2.02 0.56
C TRP A 11 -6.53 1.95 -0.08
N LEU A 12 -5.94 3.08 -0.46
CA LEU A 12 -4.58 3.14 -1.02
C LEU A 12 -3.54 2.65 0.00
N ALA A 13 -3.64 3.10 1.25
CA ALA A 13 -2.74 2.68 2.32
C ALA A 13 -2.92 1.20 2.66
N THR A 14 -4.17 0.72 2.76
CA THR A 14 -4.47 -0.68 3.10
C THR A 14 -3.99 -1.63 2.01
N LEU A 15 -4.27 -1.34 0.75
CA LEU A 15 -3.80 -2.16 -0.35
C LEU A 15 -2.26 -2.13 -0.46
N GLY A 16 -1.66 -0.95 -0.32
CA GLY A 16 -0.20 -0.78 -0.37
C GLY A 16 0.52 -1.58 0.71
N ILE A 17 0.05 -1.53 1.97
CA ILE A 17 0.69 -2.26 3.07
C ILE A 17 0.49 -3.77 2.98
N VAL A 18 -0.67 -4.23 2.50
CA VAL A 18 -0.94 -5.67 2.30
C VAL A 18 -0.03 -6.24 1.22
N VAL A 19 0.11 -5.55 0.08
CA VAL A 19 1.03 -5.96 -0.99
C VAL A 19 2.47 -5.97 -0.48
N TYR A 20 2.87 -4.93 0.27
CA TYR A 20 4.20 -4.87 0.86
C TYR A 20 4.49 -6.04 1.80
N ALA A 21 3.57 -6.33 2.73
CA ALA A 21 3.73 -7.40 3.70
C ALA A 21 3.79 -8.77 3.01
N ALA A 22 2.92 -9.03 2.03
CA ALA A 22 2.90 -10.27 1.28
C ALA A 22 4.24 -10.52 0.54
N VAL A 23 4.77 -9.50 -0.14
CA VAL A 23 6.05 -9.60 -0.87
C VAL A 23 7.22 -9.83 0.10
N MET A 24 7.23 -9.14 1.24
CA MET A 24 8.28 -9.30 2.25
C MET A 24 8.28 -10.67 2.93
N TRP A 25 7.09 -11.26 3.15
CA TRP A 25 7.00 -12.64 3.67
C TRP A 25 7.58 -13.65 2.69
N VAL A 26 7.20 -13.58 1.41
CA VAL A 26 7.74 -14.50 0.39
C VAL A 26 9.25 -14.34 0.24
N SER A 27 9.73 -13.09 0.22
CA SER A 27 11.17 -12.79 0.18
C SER A 27 11.92 -13.36 1.39
N GLY A 28 11.39 -13.20 2.60
CA GLY A 28 12.00 -13.74 3.82
C GLY A 28 12.06 -15.26 3.84
N ILE A 29 10.98 -15.93 3.41
CA ILE A 29 10.96 -17.40 3.27
C ILE A 29 12.02 -17.85 2.26
N MET A 30 12.10 -17.21 1.10
CA MET A 30 13.06 -17.57 0.06
C MET A 30 14.52 -17.37 0.52
N GLN A 31 14.83 -16.24 1.17
CA GLN A 31 16.15 -16.03 1.77
C GLN A 31 16.49 -17.11 2.81
N GLY A 32 15.55 -17.40 3.71
CA GLY A 32 15.75 -18.40 4.76
C GLY A 32 15.94 -19.82 4.22
N LEU A 33 15.23 -20.18 3.15
CA LEU A 33 15.40 -21.46 2.48
C LEU A 33 16.76 -21.56 1.78
N MET A 34 17.14 -20.55 0.99
CA MET A 34 18.40 -20.53 0.26
C MET A 34 19.62 -20.58 1.19
N TRP A 35 19.57 -19.90 2.35
CA TRP A 35 20.66 -19.92 3.34
C TRP A 35 20.75 -21.24 4.13
N ARG A 36 19.70 -22.05 4.11
CA ARG A 36 19.66 -23.35 4.79
C ARG A 36 19.87 -24.53 3.83
N GLU A 37 19.98 -24.28 2.53
CA GLU A 37 20.07 -25.35 1.53
C GLU A 37 21.52 -25.83 1.42
N TYR A 38 21.75 -27.06 1.89
CA TYR A 38 23.02 -27.77 1.79
C TYR A 38 22.88 -28.93 0.81
N ASP A 39 23.91 -29.19 0.01
CA ASP A 39 23.95 -30.36 -0.87
C ASP A 39 24.24 -31.66 -0.10
N ASP A 40 24.18 -32.78 -0.81
CA ASP A 40 24.46 -34.12 -0.25
C ASP A 40 25.91 -34.29 0.27
N GLN A 41 26.81 -33.36 -0.08
CA GLN A 41 28.21 -33.30 0.36
C GLN A 41 28.42 -32.32 1.54
N GLY A 42 27.37 -31.61 1.97
CA GLY A 42 27.39 -30.65 3.08
C GLY A 42 27.85 -29.23 2.70
N PHE A 43 27.97 -28.90 1.41
CA PHE A 43 28.29 -27.54 0.95
C PHE A 43 27.01 -26.70 0.78
N LEU A 44 27.13 -25.36 0.90
CA LEU A 44 26.01 -24.47 0.59
C LEU A 44 25.70 -24.54 -0.90
N VAL A 45 24.43 -24.81 -1.24
CA VAL A 45 23.96 -24.84 -2.63
C VAL A 45 23.95 -23.44 -3.23
N TYR A 46 23.60 -22.43 -2.43
CA TYR A 46 23.52 -21.04 -2.87
C TYR A 46 24.54 -20.16 -2.17
N SER A 47 25.28 -19.40 -2.97
CA SER A 47 26.10 -18.31 -2.47
C SER A 47 25.24 -17.11 -2.05
N PHE A 48 25.80 -16.24 -1.20
CA PHE A 48 25.13 -14.99 -0.80
C PHE A 48 24.83 -14.07 -2.00
N ALA A 49 25.70 -14.08 -3.01
CA ALA A 49 25.52 -13.28 -4.23
C ALA A 49 24.32 -13.76 -5.05
N GLU A 50 24.12 -15.07 -5.19
CA GLU A 50 22.97 -15.65 -5.90
C GLU A 50 21.66 -15.37 -5.17
N THR A 51 21.67 -15.51 -3.84
CA THR A 51 20.51 -15.15 -3.01
C THR A 51 20.15 -13.67 -3.21
N SER A 52 21.15 -12.79 -3.26
CA SER A 52 20.95 -11.35 -3.48
C SER A 52 20.37 -11.04 -4.86
N ALA A 53 20.84 -11.73 -5.92
CA ALA A 53 20.32 -11.57 -7.26
C ALA A 53 18.86 -12.04 -7.39
N ALA A 54 18.52 -13.16 -6.74
CA ALA A 54 17.16 -13.71 -6.73
C ALA A 54 16.14 -12.79 -6.01
N MET A 55 16.59 -11.90 -5.12
CA MET A 55 15.73 -10.96 -4.39
C MET A 55 15.30 -9.74 -5.20
N TYR A 56 15.97 -9.44 -6.31
CA TYR A 56 15.69 -8.25 -7.13
C TYR A 56 14.19 -8.05 -7.47
N PRO A 57 13.45 -9.04 -8.00
CA PRO A 57 12.04 -8.87 -8.31
C PRO A 57 11.18 -8.54 -7.08
N TYR A 58 11.53 -9.09 -5.91
CA TYR A 58 10.82 -8.81 -4.65
C TYR A 58 11.05 -7.37 -4.19
N TYR A 59 12.24 -6.82 -4.37
CA TYR A 59 12.49 -5.40 -4.06
C TYR A 59 11.71 -4.47 -4.97
N VAL A 60 11.55 -4.80 -6.26
CA VAL A 60 10.71 -4.01 -7.18
C VAL A 60 9.25 -4.02 -6.72
N MET A 61 8.71 -5.21 -6.41
CA MET A 61 7.33 -5.34 -5.92
C MET A 61 7.10 -4.64 -4.58
N ARG A 62 8.12 -4.64 -3.70
CA ARG A 62 8.11 -3.89 -2.44
C ARG A 62 8.01 -2.38 -2.69
N VAL A 63 8.78 -1.85 -3.63
CA VAL A 63 8.74 -0.43 -3.99
C VAL A 63 7.37 -0.06 -4.56
N LEU A 64 6.76 -0.92 -5.37
CA LEU A 64 5.40 -0.70 -5.89
C LEU A 64 4.36 -0.65 -4.77
N GLY A 65 4.39 -1.59 -3.82
CA GLY A 65 3.50 -1.57 -2.64
C GLY A 65 3.72 -0.34 -1.76
N GLY A 66 4.98 0.05 -1.53
CA GLY A 66 5.33 1.25 -0.79
C GLY A 66 4.92 2.54 -1.52
N ALA A 67 5.00 2.58 -2.84
CA ALA A 67 4.58 3.73 -3.65
C ALA A 67 3.07 3.96 -3.54
N LEU A 68 2.25 2.91 -3.53
CA LEU A 68 0.81 3.03 -3.28
C LEU A 68 0.51 3.63 -1.91
N TYR A 69 1.24 3.20 -0.89
CA TYR A 69 1.13 3.77 0.46
C TYR A 69 1.55 5.24 0.50
N LEU A 70 2.65 5.60 -0.18
CA LEU A 70 3.13 6.98 -0.29
C LEU A 70 2.12 7.89 -1.01
N VAL A 71 1.50 7.41 -2.08
CA VAL A 71 0.42 8.13 -2.78
C VAL A 71 -0.75 8.36 -1.83
N GLY A 72 -1.13 7.36 -1.04
CA GLY A 72 -2.10 7.53 0.05
C GLY A 72 -1.71 8.65 1.02
N LEU A 73 -0.46 8.70 1.47
CA LEU A 73 0.04 9.77 2.36
C LEU A 73 -0.06 11.15 1.70
N ILE A 74 0.30 11.28 0.42
CA ILE A 74 0.19 12.55 -0.32
C ILE A 74 -1.27 13.03 -0.38
N VAL A 75 -2.22 12.11 -0.61
CA VAL A 75 -3.66 12.43 -0.58
C VAL A 75 -4.08 12.95 0.79
N MET A 76 -3.56 12.38 1.88
CA MET A 76 -3.83 12.84 3.25
C MET A 76 -3.23 14.23 3.50
N ILE A 77 -1.96 14.45 3.13
CA ILE A 77 -1.30 15.76 3.23
C ILE A 77 -2.09 16.83 2.47
N PHE A 78 -2.54 16.53 1.26
CA PHE A 78 -3.37 17.44 0.48
C PHE A 78 -4.70 17.77 1.18
N ASN A 79 -5.36 16.77 1.76
CA ASN A 79 -6.61 16.98 2.50
C ASN A 79 -6.41 17.84 3.75
N VAL A 80 -5.31 17.64 4.49
CA VAL A 80 -4.93 18.44 5.66
C VAL A 80 -4.59 19.87 5.24
N TYR A 81 -3.77 20.05 4.21
CA TYR A 81 -3.43 21.37 3.67
C TYR A 81 -4.68 22.17 3.28
N LYS A 82 -5.63 21.52 2.60
CA LYS A 82 -6.91 22.14 2.22
C LYS A 82 -7.77 22.51 3.43
N THR A 83 -7.64 21.76 4.52
CA THR A 83 -8.33 22.04 5.80
C THR A 83 -7.70 23.24 6.51
N ILE A 84 -6.37 23.34 6.54
CA ILE A 84 -5.64 24.49 7.12
C ILE A 84 -5.95 25.80 6.37
N ARG A 85 -6.13 25.73 5.05
CA ARG A 85 -6.50 26.89 4.22
C ARG A 85 -7.92 27.41 4.43
N GLY A 86 -8.76 26.73 5.21
CA GLY A 86 -10.16 27.14 5.42
C GLY A 86 -11.10 26.80 4.25
N ASP A 87 -10.63 26.09 3.22
CA ASP A 87 -11.46 25.54 2.15
C ASP A 87 -12.23 24.30 2.65
N VAL A 88 -13.20 24.54 3.54
CA VAL A 88 -14.16 23.53 3.97
C VAL A 88 -15.15 23.35 2.82
N ARG A 89 -14.86 22.38 1.95
CA ARG A 89 -15.80 21.96 0.91
C ARG A 89 -17.05 21.41 1.61
N ALA A 90 -18.21 22.02 1.38
CA ALA A 90 -19.49 21.47 1.82
C ALA A 90 -19.81 20.26 0.92
N GLU A 91 -19.38 19.09 1.34
CA GLU A 91 -19.60 17.85 0.59
C GLU A 91 -20.89 17.19 1.07
N ILE A 92 -21.72 16.74 0.13
CA ILE A 92 -22.91 15.94 0.44
C ILE A 92 -22.46 14.68 1.21
N PRO A 93 -23.09 14.34 2.35
CA PRO A 93 -22.70 13.17 3.15
C PRO A 93 -22.65 11.91 2.29
N MET A 94 -21.59 11.11 2.41
CA MET A 94 -21.56 9.80 1.77
C MET A 94 -22.70 8.93 2.33
N GLY A 95 -23.68 8.61 1.48
CA GLY A 95 -24.88 7.85 1.85
C GLY A 95 -26.16 8.68 1.98
N ALA A 96 -26.13 9.99 1.74
CA ALA A 96 -27.37 10.76 1.63
C ALA A 96 -28.13 10.36 0.35
N GLU A 97 -29.33 9.80 0.51
CA GLU A 97 -30.29 9.69 -0.59
C GLU A 97 -30.49 11.07 -1.22
N ALA A 98 -30.60 11.11 -2.55
CA ALA A 98 -30.99 12.32 -3.25
C ALA A 98 -32.24 12.89 -2.55
N PRO A 99 -32.30 14.22 -2.28
CA PRO A 99 -33.47 14.78 -1.62
C PRO A 99 -34.70 14.39 -2.44
N ALA A 100 -35.60 13.63 -1.83
CA ALA A 100 -36.83 13.21 -2.47
C ALA A 100 -37.51 14.47 -3.03
N LEU A 101 -37.78 14.48 -4.34
CA LEU A 101 -38.46 15.57 -5.01
C LEU A 101 -39.77 15.81 -4.26
N LYS A 102 -39.86 16.91 -3.52
CA LYS A 102 -41.13 17.33 -2.92
C LYS A 102 -42.07 17.65 -4.09
N PRO A 103 -43.23 16.98 -4.21
CA PRO A 103 -44.22 17.38 -5.19
C PRO A 103 -44.62 18.83 -4.86
N ALA A 104 -44.59 19.68 -5.87
CA ALA A 104 -45.05 21.05 -5.77
C ALA A 104 -46.56 21.03 -5.51
N GLU A 105 -46.96 21.38 -4.28
CA GLU A 105 -48.29 21.92 -3.99
C GLU A 105 -48.21 23.45 -3.90
#